data_AF-A0A8J7BLI4-F1
#
_entry.id   AF-A0A8J7BLI4-F1
#
_cell.length_a   1.000
_cell.length_b   1.000
_cell.length_c   1.000
_cell.angle_alpha   90.00
_cell.angle_beta   90.00
_cell.angle_gamma   90.00
#
_symmetry.space_group_name_H-M   'P 1'
#
loop_
_entity.id
_entity.type
_entity.pdbx_description
1 polymer ?
#
loop_
_entity_poly.entity_id
_entity_poly.type
_entity_poly.pdbx_seq_one_letter_code
_entity_poly.pdbx_strand_id
1 'polypeptide(L)'
;MIKNDTWITEMAAKGMITPFEPQLIREVSGDANLAIRPVISYGLSSYGYDIRLSPAEFRIFRHIPGTVIDPKNFNPENLEPTKLHTDSNGSYFVLPAHSYALGVALERLEVPTNATVICIGKSTYARAGIIANLTPAEAL
;
A
#
# COMPACT_ATOMS: atom_id res chain seq x y z
N MET A 1 18.63 -5.11 13.54
CA MET A 1 19.22 -5.74 12.33
C MET A 1 18.12 -5.87 11.29
N ILE A 2 18.38 -5.48 10.03
CA ILE A 2 17.41 -5.65 8.93
C ILE A 2 17.31 -7.14 8.60
N LYS A 3 16.09 -7.65 8.43
CA LYS A 3 15.84 -9.07 8.16
C LYS A 3 15.87 -9.34 6.65
N ASN A 4 16.40 -10.49 6.27
CA ASN A 4 16.48 -10.92 4.87
C ASN A 4 15.21 -11.64 4.41
N ASP A 5 15.14 -11.90 3.10
CA ASP A 5 14.09 -12.66 2.43
C ASP A 5 13.74 -14.00 3.09
N THR A 6 14.75 -14.76 3.53
CA THR A 6 14.59 -16.08 4.16
C THR A 6 13.79 -15.94 5.45
N TRP A 7 14.19 -15.02 6.34
CA TRP A 7 13.48 -14.76 7.58
C TRP A 7 12.06 -14.23 7.33
N ILE A 8 11.90 -13.32 6.36
CA ILE A 8 10.58 -12.75 6.02
C ILE A 8 9.65 -13.87 5.53
N THR A 9 10.14 -14.79 4.69
CA THR A 9 9.38 -15.94 4.20
C THR A 9 8.97 -16.88 5.33
N GLU A 10 9.89 -17.19 6.25
CA GLU A 10 9.59 -18.00 7.43
C GLU A 10 8.51 -17.38 8.32
N MET A 11 8.56 -16.06 8.52
CA MET A 11 7.54 -15.37 9.32
C MET A 11 6.21 -15.24 8.57
N ALA A 12 6.23 -15.04 7.26
CA ALA A 12 5.02 -15.00 6.45
C ALA A 12 4.29 -16.36 6.50
N ALA A 13 5.02 -17.47 6.47
CA ALA A 13 4.45 -18.82 6.67
C ALA A 13 3.80 -19.00 8.06
N LYS A 14 4.18 -18.16 9.04
CA LYS A 14 3.59 -18.11 10.39
C LYS A 14 2.46 -17.07 10.51
N GLY A 15 2.04 -16.44 9.42
CA GLY A 15 0.95 -15.46 9.41
C GLY A 15 1.35 -14.00 9.41
N MET A 16 2.66 -13.68 9.44
CA MET A 16 3.11 -12.29 9.52
C MET A 16 2.60 -11.40 8.37
N ILE A 17 2.44 -11.96 7.18
CA ILE A 17 1.96 -11.25 5.98
C ILE A 17 0.94 -12.11 5.28
N THR A 18 -0.27 -11.60 5.04
CA THR A 18 -1.33 -12.35 4.33
C THR A 18 -2.16 -11.42 3.44
N PRO A 19 -2.30 -11.70 2.12
CA PRO A 19 -1.63 -12.75 1.35
C PRO A 19 -0.12 -12.50 1.16
N PHE A 20 0.68 -13.56 1.06
CA PHE A 20 2.13 -13.46 0.85
C PHE A 20 2.52 -13.85 -0.59
N GLU A 21 3.33 -13.02 -1.22
CA GLU A 21 3.93 -13.27 -2.53
C GLU A 21 5.42 -13.58 -2.37
N PRO A 22 5.87 -14.83 -2.56
CA PRO A 22 7.25 -15.27 -2.28
C PRO A 22 8.29 -14.74 -3.27
N GLN A 23 7.86 -14.06 -4.33
CA GLN A 23 8.76 -13.53 -5.36
C GLN A 23 8.46 -12.06 -5.64
N LEU A 24 9.42 -11.37 -6.27
CA LEU A 24 9.22 -10.00 -6.68
C LEU A 24 8.50 -9.96 -8.04
N ILE A 25 7.20 -9.69 -8.01
CA ILE A 25 6.37 -9.62 -9.21
C ILE A 25 6.56 -8.26 -9.87
N ARG A 26 6.78 -8.25 -11.18
CA ARG A 26 6.96 -7.05 -12.01
C ARG A 26 6.00 -6.98 -13.18
N GLU A 27 5.37 -8.09 -13.50
CA GLU A 27 4.48 -8.25 -14.63
C GLU A 27 3.36 -9.20 -14.25
N VAL A 28 2.16 -8.95 -14.76
CA VAL A 28 0.99 -9.81 -14.54
C VAL A 28 0.37 -10.19 -15.88
N SER A 29 -0.07 -11.45 -15.97
CA SER A 29 -0.89 -11.90 -17.10
C SER A 29 -2.26 -11.23 -17.04
N GLY A 30 -2.70 -10.65 -18.16
CA GLY A 30 -4.07 -10.14 -18.27
C GLY A 30 -5.09 -11.28 -18.31
N ASP A 31 -6.35 -10.98 -17.97
CA ASP A 31 -7.44 -11.96 -18.12
C ASP A 31 -7.61 -12.37 -19.59
N ALA A 32 -7.80 -13.68 -19.79
CA ALA A 32 -8.13 -14.38 -21.04
C ALA A 32 -7.79 -13.63 -22.36
N ASN A 33 -6.59 -13.90 -22.89
CA ASN A 33 -6.05 -13.45 -24.19
C ASN A 33 -5.41 -12.05 -24.25
N LEU A 34 -4.97 -11.48 -23.14
CA LEU A 34 -4.22 -10.22 -23.13
C LEU A 34 -2.71 -10.39 -22.86
N ALA A 35 -1.93 -9.51 -23.50
CA ALA A 35 -0.49 -9.40 -23.38
C ALA A 35 -0.05 -9.20 -21.92
N ILE A 36 1.16 -9.67 -21.60
CA ILE A 36 1.84 -9.44 -20.32
C ILE A 36 1.88 -7.93 -20.05
N ARG A 37 1.44 -7.52 -18.85
CA ARG A 37 1.38 -6.11 -18.46
C ARG A 37 2.39 -5.81 -17.35
N PRO A 38 3.26 -4.80 -17.50
CA PRO A 38 4.15 -4.35 -16.42
C PRO A 38 3.35 -3.71 -15.29
N VAL A 39 3.82 -3.90 -14.05
CA VAL A 39 3.23 -3.32 -12.83
C VAL A 39 4.29 -2.64 -11.99
N ILE A 40 3.86 -1.77 -11.06
CA ILE A 40 4.73 -1.37 -9.95
C ILE A 40 4.98 -2.62 -9.11
N SER A 41 6.27 -2.97 -8.94
CA SER A 41 6.64 -4.26 -8.36
C SER A 41 6.13 -4.45 -6.94
N TYR A 42 5.77 -5.68 -6.60
CA TYR A 42 5.31 -6.07 -5.27
C TYR A 42 5.81 -7.46 -4.87
N GLY A 43 5.68 -7.80 -3.59
CA GLY A 43 6.09 -9.09 -3.03
C GLY A 43 7.48 -9.07 -2.39
N LEU A 44 8.05 -10.26 -2.19
CA LEU A 44 9.30 -10.44 -1.46
C LEU A 44 10.51 -9.83 -2.20
N SER A 45 11.34 -9.10 -1.46
CA SER A 45 12.64 -8.58 -1.89
C SER A 45 13.74 -9.06 -0.93
N SER A 46 15.01 -8.88 -1.29
CA SER A 46 16.14 -9.43 -0.53
C SER A 46 16.19 -9.05 0.95
N TYR A 47 15.69 -7.86 1.31
CA TYR A 47 15.68 -7.32 2.68
C TYR A 47 14.40 -6.56 3.02
N GLY A 48 13.28 -6.95 2.41
CA GLY A 48 12.01 -6.26 2.61
C GLY A 48 10.88 -6.93 1.86
N TYR A 49 9.70 -6.35 2.00
CA TYR A 49 8.50 -6.82 1.33
C TYR A 49 7.73 -5.62 0.80
N ASP A 50 7.42 -5.63 -0.49
CA ASP A 50 6.66 -4.58 -1.15
C ASP A 50 5.16 -4.90 -1.05
N ILE A 51 4.43 -4.18 -0.18
CA ILE A 51 2.96 -4.30 -0.05
C ILE A 51 2.23 -3.57 -1.18
N ARG A 52 0.99 -3.97 -1.43
CA ARG A 52 0.11 -3.42 -2.47
C ARG A 52 -0.94 -2.50 -1.86
N LEU A 53 -1.37 -1.53 -2.66
CA LEU A 53 -2.58 -0.76 -2.37
C LEU A 53 -3.81 -1.63 -2.69
N SER A 54 -4.73 -1.76 -1.73
CA SER A 54 -5.98 -2.50 -1.93
C SER A 54 -6.91 -1.78 -2.91
N PRO A 55 -7.60 -2.50 -3.82
CA PRO A 55 -8.63 -1.91 -4.67
C PRO A 55 -9.94 -1.63 -3.92
N ALA A 56 -10.07 -2.09 -2.67
CA ALA A 56 -11.34 -2.06 -1.94
C ALA A 56 -11.64 -0.70 -1.29
N GLU A 57 -10.62 0.01 -0.80
CA GLU A 57 -10.82 1.26 -0.06
C GLU A 57 -9.71 2.27 -0.34
N PHE A 58 -10.12 3.43 -0.85
CA PHE A 58 -9.32 4.64 -0.95
C PHE A 58 -10.22 5.83 -0.69
N ARG A 59 -9.81 6.72 0.19
CA ARG A 59 -10.57 7.92 0.56
C ARG A 59 -9.71 9.16 0.38
N ILE A 60 -10.24 10.14 -0.33
CA ILE A 60 -9.55 11.40 -0.61
C ILE A 60 -9.98 12.43 0.43
N PHE A 61 -9.01 13.26 0.82
CA PHE A 61 -9.26 14.36 1.73
C PHE A 61 -10.04 15.48 1.03
N ARG A 62 -11.14 15.91 1.65
CA ARG A 62 -11.95 17.02 1.20
C ARG A 62 -11.95 18.13 2.25
N HIS A 63 -11.60 19.33 1.79
CA HIS A 63 -11.70 20.53 2.60
C HIS A 63 -13.17 20.93 2.78
N ILE A 64 -13.64 20.98 4.02
CA ILE A 64 -14.97 21.52 4.36
C ILE A 64 -14.77 22.97 4.83
N PRO A 65 -15.26 23.98 4.08
CA PRO A 65 -15.09 25.37 4.44
C PRO A 65 -15.57 25.68 5.87
N GLY A 66 -14.77 26.44 6.63
CA GLY A 66 -15.09 26.83 8.00
C GLY A 66 -14.81 25.77 9.06
N THR A 67 -14.29 24.60 8.69
CA THR A 67 -13.86 23.56 9.63
C THR A 67 -12.33 23.59 9.80
N VAL A 68 -11.87 23.11 10.95
CA VAL A 68 -10.44 22.87 11.22
C VAL A 68 -10.20 21.38 11.34
N ILE A 69 -9.00 20.93 10.97
CA ILE A 69 -8.64 19.52 11.10
C ILE A 69 -8.06 19.30 12.50
N ASP A 70 -8.80 18.56 13.32
CA ASP A 70 -8.37 18.12 14.64
C ASP A 70 -8.04 16.63 14.62
N PRO A 71 -6.74 16.24 14.68
CA PRO A 71 -6.34 14.84 14.74
C PRO A 71 -6.88 14.08 15.96
N LYS A 72 -7.26 14.76 17.05
CA LYS A 72 -7.84 14.13 18.26
C LYS A 72 -9.34 13.90 18.14
N ASN A 73 -10.02 14.66 17.28
CA ASN A 73 -11.46 14.55 17.02
C ASN A 73 -11.73 14.69 15.52
N PHE A 74 -11.23 13.73 14.76
CA PHE A 74 -11.27 13.76 13.30
C PHE A 74 -12.70 13.70 12.78
N ASN A 75 -13.11 14.65 11.92
CA ASN A 75 -14.41 14.60 11.26
C ASN A 75 -14.37 13.63 10.06
N PRO A 76 -15.10 12.50 10.09
CA PRO A 76 -15.12 11.54 8.99
C PRO A 76 -15.62 12.12 7.66
N GLU A 77 -16.40 13.20 7.69
CA GLU A 77 -16.88 13.89 6.47
C GLU A 77 -15.74 14.55 5.67
N ASN A 78 -14.56 14.75 6.27
CA ASN A 78 -13.37 15.19 5.55
C ASN A 78 -12.79 14.09 4.64
N LEU A 79 -13.30 12.86 4.67
CA LEU A 79 -12.87 11.75 3.83
C LEU A 79 -14.00 11.29 2.91
N GLU A 80 -13.77 11.42 1.61
CA GLU A 80 -14.70 10.97 0.59
C GLU A 80 -14.18 9.69 -0.07
N PRO A 81 -14.97 8.59 -0.13
CA PRO A 81 -14.61 7.42 -0.91
C PRO A 81 -14.42 7.79 -2.38
N THR A 82 -13.35 7.32 -3.00
CA THR A 82 -13.12 7.53 -4.43
C THR A 82 -13.49 6.30 -5.24
N LYS A 83 -13.87 6.53 -6.49
CA LYS A 83 -14.12 5.48 -7.46
C LYS A 83 -12.81 4.81 -7.89
N LEU A 84 -12.81 3.49 -7.98
CA LEU A 84 -11.76 2.72 -8.67
C LEU A 84 -11.97 2.83 -10.18
N HIS A 85 -10.92 3.23 -10.90
CA HIS A 85 -10.87 3.28 -12.35
C HIS A 85 -10.15 2.04 -12.88
N THR A 86 -10.50 1.59 -14.09
CA THR A 86 -9.81 0.50 -14.78
C THR A 86 -9.65 0.86 -16.26
N ASP A 87 -8.44 0.73 -16.77
CA ASP A 87 -8.12 0.84 -18.20
C ASP A 87 -7.05 -0.20 -18.61
N SER A 88 -6.42 0.00 -19.77
CA SER A 88 -5.36 -0.90 -20.28
C SER A 88 -4.14 -1.00 -19.36
N ASN A 89 -3.91 -0.03 -18.48
CA ASN A 89 -2.83 0.00 -17.49
C ASN A 89 -3.24 -0.63 -16.16
N GLY A 90 -4.42 -1.26 -16.07
CA GLY A 90 -4.95 -1.90 -14.87
C GLY A 90 -5.88 -1.00 -14.07
N SER A 91 -6.03 -1.31 -12.78
CA SER A 91 -6.95 -0.59 -11.88
C SER A 91 -6.21 0.41 -10.99
N TYR A 92 -6.77 1.60 -10.81
CA TYR A 92 -6.14 2.71 -10.10
C TYR A 92 -7.15 3.69 -9.50
N PHE A 93 -6.67 4.50 -8.56
CA PHE A 93 -7.39 5.65 -8.01
C PHE A 93 -6.78 6.95 -8.55
N VAL A 94 -7.61 7.98 -8.70
CA VAL A 94 -7.15 9.32 -9.07
C VAL A 94 -6.95 10.13 -7.79
N LEU A 95 -5.71 10.53 -7.51
CA LEU A 95 -5.38 11.46 -6.43
C LEU A 95 -5.36 12.90 -7.00
N PRO A 96 -6.25 13.81 -6.55
CA PRO A 96 -6.24 15.19 -7.00
C PRO A 96 -4.93 15.90 -6.62
N ALA A 97 -4.51 16.83 -7.48
CA ALA A 97 -3.33 17.65 -7.22
C ALA A 97 -3.47 18.40 -5.89
N HIS A 98 -2.36 18.48 -5.14
CA HIS A 98 -2.30 19.14 -3.83
C HIS A 98 -3.28 18.60 -2.77
N SER A 99 -3.77 17.36 -2.96
CA SER A 99 -4.61 16.67 -1.97
C SER A 99 -3.86 15.53 -1.28
N TYR A 100 -4.51 14.91 -0.30
CA TYR A 100 -4.05 13.73 0.42
C TYR A 100 -5.11 12.63 0.35
N ALA A 101 -4.71 11.38 0.52
CA ALA A 101 -5.63 10.27 0.57
C ALA A 101 -5.19 9.20 1.58
N LEU A 102 -6.18 8.48 2.10
CA LEU A 102 -5.99 7.28 2.90
C LEU A 102 -6.30 6.07 2.04
N GLY A 103 -5.33 5.17 1.93
CA GLY A 103 -5.47 3.86 1.32
C GLY A 103 -5.16 2.79 2.35
N VAL A 104 -5.70 1.59 2.13
CA VAL A 104 -5.37 0.41 2.94
C VAL A 104 -4.48 -0.54 2.15
N ALA A 105 -3.55 -1.19 2.85
CA ALA A 105 -2.75 -2.24 2.25
C ALA A 105 -3.65 -3.43 1.86
N LEU A 106 -3.33 -4.11 0.77
CA LEU A 106 -3.96 -5.38 0.43
C LEU A 106 -3.51 -6.47 1.41
N GLU A 107 -2.23 -6.47 1.76
CA GLU A 107 -1.68 -7.37 2.76
C GLU A 107 -2.03 -6.92 4.18
N ARG A 108 -2.57 -7.85 4.95
CA ARG A 108 -2.66 -7.75 6.40
C ARG A 108 -1.32 -8.15 7.02
N LEU A 109 -0.85 -7.33 7.96
CA LEU A 109 0.39 -7.54 8.69
C LEU A 109 0.09 -7.94 10.14
N GLU A 110 0.62 -9.07 10.59
CA GLU A 110 0.65 -9.51 11.99
C GLU A 110 2.10 -9.54 12.46
N VAL A 111 2.60 -8.39 12.94
CA VAL A 111 4.02 -8.22 13.28
C VAL A 111 4.35 -9.00 14.56
N PRO A 112 5.37 -9.88 14.56
CA PRO A 112 5.74 -10.64 15.75
C PRO A 112 6.36 -9.74 16.82
N THR A 113 6.21 -10.13 18.09
CA THR A 113 6.65 -9.36 19.29
C THR A 113 8.15 -9.02 19.35
N ASN A 114 8.97 -9.68 18.53
CA ASN A 114 10.41 -9.46 18.46
C ASN A 114 10.84 -8.62 17.23
N ALA A 115 9.90 -7.97 16.55
CA ALA A 115 10.17 -7.17 15.37
C ALA A 115 9.36 -5.86 15.35
N THR A 116 9.88 -4.89 14.59
CA THR A 116 9.19 -3.66 14.22
C THR A 116 9.44 -3.43 12.74
N VAL A 117 8.40 -2.99 12.02
CA VAL A 117 8.49 -2.77 10.57
C VAL A 117 8.52 -1.28 10.28
N ILE A 118 9.49 -0.85 9.47
CA ILE A 118 9.55 0.52 8.94
C ILE A 118 9.03 0.48 7.50
N CYS A 119 8.10 1.36 7.18
CA CYS A 119 7.49 1.46 5.86
C CYS A 119 8.07 2.64 5.08
N ILE A 120 8.44 2.41 3.82
CA ILE A 120 9.03 3.43 2.94
C ILE A 120 8.34 3.38 1.57
N GLY A 121 7.99 4.55 1.04
CA GLY A 121 7.40 4.67 -0.30
C GLY A 121 8.35 4.20 -1.41
N LYS A 122 7.78 3.61 -2.47
CA LYS A 122 8.55 3.19 -3.65
C LYS A 122 9.07 4.39 -4.41
N SER A 123 10.26 4.24 -4.99
CA SER A 123 10.91 5.29 -5.78
C SER A 123 10.06 5.75 -6.98
N THR A 124 9.23 4.86 -7.55
CA THR A 124 8.28 5.21 -8.63
C THR A 124 7.28 6.29 -8.19
N TYR A 125 6.73 6.19 -6.98
CA TYR A 125 5.83 7.22 -6.44
C TYR A 125 6.60 8.48 -6.04
N ALA A 126 7.75 8.31 -5.39
CA ALA A 126 8.57 9.45 -4.95
C ALA A 126 9.03 10.34 -6.12
N ARG A 127 9.42 9.73 -7.26
CA ARG A 127 9.81 10.47 -8.48
C ARG A 127 8.65 11.25 -9.10
N ALA A 128 7.41 10.86 -8.83
CA ALA A 128 6.20 11.56 -9.28
C ALA A 128 5.67 12.57 -8.25
N GLY A 129 6.41 12.84 -7.16
CA GLY A 129 5.97 13.74 -6.09
C GLY A 129 4.90 13.16 -5.17
N ILE A 130 4.65 11.84 -5.24
CA ILE A 130 3.70 11.14 -4.36
C ILE A 130 4.46 10.60 -3.15
N ILE A 131 4.12 11.13 -1.98
CA ILE A 131 4.71 10.72 -0.69
C ILE A 131 3.76 9.73 0.00
N ALA A 132 4.24 8.51 0.19
CA ALA A 132 3.54 7.53 1.02
C ALA A 132 3.98 7.70 2.48
N ASN A 133 3.12 8.29 3.30
CA ASN A 133 3.35 8.47 4.72
C ASN A 133 2.77 7.29 5.49
N LEU A 134 3.64 6.43 6.01
CA LEU A 134 3.27 5.28 6.83
C LEU A 134 4.00 5.35 8.18
N THR A 135 3.28 5.07 9.26
CA THR A 135 3.87 4.89 10.58
C THR A 135 4.49 3.49 10.70
N PRO A 136 5.48 3.28 11.58
CA PRO A 136 5.98 1.94 11.87
C PRO A 136 4.84 0.99 12.24
N ALA A 137 4.88 -0.24 11.73
CA ALA A 137 3.98 -1.30 12.20
C ALA A 137 4.64 -2.00 13.38
N GLU A 138 4.04 -1.81 14.55
CA GLU A 138 4.49 -2.38 15.82
C GLU A 138 3.88 -3.75 16.04
N ALA A 139 4.51 -4.53 16.92
CA ALA A 139 3.94 -5.79 17.34
C ALA A 139 2.63 -5.56 18.11
N LEU A 140 1.63 -6.38 17.80
CA LEU A 140 0.37 -6.44 18.52
C LEU A 140 0.38 -7.59 19.54
#